data_AF-A0A443HSD0-F1
#
_entry.id   AF-A0A443HSD0-F1
#
_cell.length_a   1.000
_cell.length_b   1.000
_cell.length_c   1.000
_cell.angle_alpha   90.00
_cell.angle_beta   90.00
_cell.angle_gamma   90.00
#
_symmetry.space_group_name_H-M   'P 1'
#
loop_
_entity.id
_entity.type
_entity.pdbx_description
1 polymer ?
#
loop_
_entity_poly.entity_id
_entity_poly.type
_entity_poly.pdbx_seq_one_letter_code
_entity_poly.pdbx_strand_id
1 'polypeptide(L)'
;MPPLISVFSDSESPEPSPIESSDSPSPEPLPVESSDSPSPEALFVESSGSSSTGSLSVDFHGPSRSRENYDRSQVADQPRLPWEWNPRGKTTELYTHTAVGKWWFHGKKDIERLNPNKRRDISHIGRIMETELGEQLFGDNRCTACQFNKQECWVYSTEGAQQISRPGDSCARCRLSARAGGCSLSKRRKRVIEPPETGNRGFVPIQKRMR
;
A
#
# COMPACT_ATOMS: atom_id res chain seq x y z
N MET A 1 -23.45 -59.71 -11.34
CA MET A 1 -22.98 -59.40 -12.71
C MET A 1 -23.86 -58.29 -13.28
N PRO A 2 -23.38 -57.04 -13.34
CA PRO A 2 -24.00 -55.99 -14.16
C PRO A 2 -23.43 -56.00 -15.59
N PRO A 3 -24.20 -55.60 -16.61
CA PRO A 3 -23.71 -55.53 -17.98
C PRO A 3 -22.88 -54.27 -18.23
N LEU A 4 -21.79 -54.47 -18.96
CA LEU A 4 -21.04 -53.46 -19.71
C LEU A 4 -21.83 -53.11 -20.97
N ILE A 5 -22.16 -51.83 -21.21
CA ILE A 5 -22.25 -51.28 -22.58
C ILE A 5 -21.74 -49.84 -22.59
N SER A 6 -20.76 -49.65 -23.47
CA SER A 6 -20.08 -48.43 -23.87
C SER A 6 -20.91 -47.67 -24.91
N VAL A 7 -20.94 -46.33 -24.83
CA VAL A 7 -21.25 -45.47 -25.98
C VAL A 7 -20.43 -44.18 -25.93
N PHE A 8 -19.79 -43.95 -27.07
CA PHE A 8 -18.93 -42.85 -27.46
C PHE A 8 -19.66 -41.50 -27.47
N SER A 9 -18.92 -40.41 -27.23
CA SER A 9 -19.12 -39.14 -27.93
C SER A 9 -17.81 -38.36 -27.90
N ASP A 10 -17.05 -38.54 -28.98
CA ASP A 10 -16.08 -37.57 -29.50
C ASP A 10 -16.76 -36.19 -29.63
N SER A 11 -16.11 -35.16 -29.13
CA SER A 11 -16.41 -33.77 -29.48
C SER A 11 -15.09 -33.02 -29.55
N GLU A 12 -14.47 -33.21 -30.72
CA GLU A 12 -13.91 -32.16 -31.57
C GLU A 12 -13.18 -31.01 -30.86
N SER A 13 -11.85 -31.09 -30.92
CA SER A 13 -10.93 -29.98 -30.67
C SER A 13 -11.12 -28.89 -31.72
N PRO A 14 -11.22 -27.60 -31.34
CA PRO A 14 -11.00 -26.51 -32.27
C PRO A 14 -9.49 -26.32 -32.51
N GLU A 15 -9.08 -26.41 -33.77
CA GLU A 15 -7.75 -26.02 -34.27
C GLU A 15 -7.43 -24.56 -33.92
N PRO A 16 -6.21 -24.24 -33.44
CA PRO A 16 -5.71 -22.89 -33.45
C PRO A 16 -5.09 -22.56 -34.82
N SER A 17 -5.68 -21.58 -35.50
CA SER A 17 -5.19 -20.99 -36.75
C SER A 17 -3.75 -20.43 -36.60
N PRO A 18 -2.91 -20.52 -37.64
CA PRO A 18 -1.61 -19.87 -37.66
C PRO A 18 -1.80 -18.40 -38.03
N ILE A 19 -1.63 -17.49 -37.07
CA ILE A 19 -1.47 -16.07 -37.39
C ILE A 19 -0.02 -15.80 -37.71
N GLU A 20 0.16 -15.41 -38.96
CA GLU A 20 1.39 -15.03 -39.62
C GLU A 20 2.17 -13.94 -38.87
N SER A 21 3.48 -14.09 -39.00
CA SER A 21 4.50 -13.10 -38.79
C SER A 21 4.12 -11.72 -39.34
N SER A 22 4.36 -10.68 -38.55
CA SER A 22 4.60 -9.34 -39.09
C SER A 22 5.83 -8.76 -38.42
N ASP A 23 6.88 -8.85 -39.22
CA ASP A 23 8.16 -8.16 -39.20
C ASP A 23 7.98 -6.62 -39.18
N SER A 24 9.04 -5.92 -38.80
CA SER A 24 9.31 -4.45 -38.89
C SER A 24 9.17 -3.61 -37.60
N PRO A 25 9.99 -2.54 -37.46
CA PRO A 25 11.45 -2.58 -37.42
C PRO A 25 12.00 -1.82 -36.19
N SER A 26 13.23 -2.18 -35.83
CA SER A 26 14.09 -1.45 -34.89
C SER A 26 14.41 -0.03 -35.41
N PRO A 27 14.23 1.03 -34.62
CA PRO A 27 14.92 2.29 -34.86
C PRO A 27 16.33 2.25 -34.27
N GLU A 28 17.31 2.55 -35.12
CA GLU A 28 18.71 2.80 -34.78
C GLU A 28 18.89 3.98 -33.80
N PRO A 29 20.02 4.01 -33.07
CA PRO A 29 20.34 5.04 -32.09
C PRO A 29 20.81 6.35 -32.73
N LEU A 30 20.33 7.49 -32.22
CA LEU A 30 20.88 8.81 -32.55
C LEU A 30 22.16 9.08 -31.74
N PRO A 31 23.25 9.52 -32.37
CA PRO A 31 24.39 10.10 -31.68
C PRO A 31 24.17 11.61 -31.53
N VAL A 32 24.28 12.11 -30.30
CA VAL A 32 24.51 13.54 -30.05
C VAL A 32 25.74 13.70 -29.18
N GLU A 33 26.86 13.96 -29.87
CA GLU A 33 27.89 14.93 -29.50
C GLU A 33 27.23 16.25 -29.01
N SER A 34 27.76 17.09 -28.12
CA SER A 34 29.09 17.31 -27.55
C SER A 34 28.93 18.38 -26.43
N SER A 35 30.02 18.63 -25.70
CA SER A 35 30.30 19.87 -24.95
C SER A 35 29.50 20.11 -23.66
N ASP A 36 30.04 20.58 -22.54
CA ASP A 36 31.30 21.27 -22.27
C ASP A 36 31.57 21.15 -20.74
N SER A 37 32.83 20.97 -20.35
CA SER A 37 33.29 21.19 -18.97
C SER A 37 33.31 22.69 -18.68
N PRO A 38 33.07 23.11 -17.43
CA PRO A 38 34.23 23.62 -16.69
C PRO A 38 34.26 23.23 -15.21
N SER A 39 35.46 22.81 -14.80
CA SER A 39 35.97 22.94 -13.44
C SER A 39 36.02 24.42 -13.04
N PRO A 40 35.82 24.74 -11.74
CA PRO A 40 36.98 25.29 -11.03
C PRO A 40 37.10 24.85 -9.57
N GLU A 41 38.31 25.13 -9.09
CA GLU A 41 38.97 24.70 -7.87
C GLU A 41 38.41 25.29 -6.56
N ALA A 42 38.57 24.48 -5.52
CA ALA A 42 38.96 24.77 -4.13
C ALA A 42 38.53 26.08 -3.46
N LEU A 43 37.83 25.95 -2.33
CA LEU A 43 38.27 26.61 -1.09
C LEU A 43 38.03 25.69 0.12
N PHE A 44 39.15 25.36 0.76
CA PHE A 44 39.28 24.74 2.06
C PHE A 44 38.81 25.70 3.15
N VAL A 45 38.05 25.19 4.12
CA VAL A 45 37.97 25.77 5.47
C VAL A 45 38.25 24.65 6.46
N GLU A 46 39.45 24.72 7.05
CA GLU A 46 39.79 23.97 8.24
C GLU A 46 38.95 24.45 9.42
N SER A 47 38.42 23.52 10.21
CA SER A 47 38.04 23.79 11.58
C SER A 47 38.62 22.69 12.45
N SER A 48 39.68 23.09 13.14
CA SER A 48 40.32 22.37 14.23
C SER A 48 39.32 22.12 15.36
N GLY A 49 39.21 20.87 15.79
CA GLY A 49 38.41 20.47 16.94
C GLY A 49 38.99 19.20 17.56
N SER A 50 39.85 19.42 18.55
CA SER A 50 40.66 18.50 19.35
C SER A 50 40.12 17.09 19.61
N SER A 51 41.07 16.15 19.54
CA SER A 51 41.03 14.81 20.11
C SER A 51 40.53 14.78 21.56
N SER A 52 39.67 13.83 21.87
CA SER A 52 39.58 13.25 23.21
C SER A 52 39.34 11.75 23.12
N THR A 53 40.21 11.06 23.84
CA THR A 53 40.43 9.64 24.02
C THR A 53 39.19 8.83 24.40
N GLY A 54 39.08 7.64 23.80
CA GLY A 54 38.78 6.39 24.50
C GLY A 54 37.39 6.20 25.10
N SER A 55 36.56 5.39 24.43
CA SER A 55 35.77 4.37 25.14
C SER A 55 35.29 3.33 24.13
N LEU A 56 35.81 2.10 24.26
CA LEU A 56 35.25 0.91 23.62
C LEU A 56 33.94 0.57 24.32
N SER A 57 32.88 1.27 23.96
CA SER A 57 31.52 0.91 24.32
C SER A 57 30.91 0.18 23.12
N VAL A 58 30.67 -1.12 23.28
CA VAL A 58 29.95 -1.93 22.29
C VAL A 58 28.47 -1.56 22.41
N ASP A 59 28.12 -0.36 21.94
CA ASP A 59 26.75 0.11 21.95
C ASP A 59 26.02 -0.50 20.77
N PHE A 60 25.06 -1.36 21.11
CA PHE A 60 24.05 -1.91 20.23
C PHE A 60 23.17 -0.77 19.71
N HIS A 61 23.69 0.01 18.77
CA HIS A 61 22.95 1.04 18.07
C HIS A 61 21.94 0.36 17.15
N GLY A 62 20.65 0.46 17.52
CA GLY A 62 19.55 0.26 16.57
C GLY A 62 19.80 1.04 15.27
N PRO A 63 19.15 0.65 14.16
CA PRO A 63 19.50 1.10 12.81
C PRO A 63 19.73 2.62 12.81
N SER A 64 20.93 3.02 12.40
CA SER A 64 21.40 4.40 12.53
C SER A 64 20.31 5.36 12.03
N ARG A 65 20.02 6.40 12.83
CA ARG A 65 19.02 7.43 12.52
C ARG A 65 19.51 8.37 11.41
N SER A 66 20.20 7.85 10.41
CA SER A 66 20.59 8.63 9.24
C SER A 66 19.35 8.97 8.44
N ARG A 67 19.36 10.15 7.82
CA ARG A 67 18.31 10.56 6.89
C ARG A 67 18.13 9.53 5.77
N GLU A 68 19.23 8.97 5.29
CA GLU A 68 19.25 7.93 4.26
C GLU A 68 18.47 6.68 4.68
N ASN A 69 18.67 6.16 5.90
CA ASN A 69 17.92 5.00 6.39
C ASN A 69 16.43 5.30 6.51
N TYR A 70 16.09 6.51 6.94
CA TYR A 70 14.70 6.96 6.94
C TYR A 70 14.13 6.93 5.52
N ASP A 71 14.81 7.54 4.54
CA ASP A 71 14.31 7.61 3.16
C ASP A 71 14.18 6.23 2.52
N ARG A 72 15.17 5.34 2.72
CA ARG A 72 15.12 3.93 2.28
C ARG A 72 13.97 3.15 2.91
N SER A 73 13.61 3.46 4.16
CA SER A 73 12.48 2.82 4.83
C SER A 73 11.13 3.26 4.28
N GLN A 74 11.05 4.41 3.58
CA GLN A 74 9.80 4.97 3.07
C GLN A 74 9.33 4.32 1.76
N VAL A 75 10.24 3.74 0.98
CA VAL A 75 10.01 3.24 -0.39
C VAL A 75 9.81 1.73 -0.42
N ALA A 76 8.89 1.25 -1.27
CA ALA A 76 8.61 -0.17 -1.48
C ALA A 76 9.38 -0.77 -2.66
N ASP A 77 10.71 -0.80 -2.54
CA ASP A 77 11.69 -1.27 -3.53
C ASP A 77 11.97 -2.78 -3.46
N GLN A 78 11.44 -3.50 -2.46
CA GLN A 78 11.61 -4.94 -2.35
C GLN A 78 10.81 -5.70 -3.43
N PRO A 79 11.31 -6.87 -3.88
CA PRO A 79 10.55 -7.77 -4.73
C PRO A 79 9.20 -8.15 -4.09
N ARG A 80 8.17 -8.27 -4.92
CA ARG A 80 6.85 -8.72 -4.47
C ARG A 80 6.89 -10.21 -4.19
N LEU A 81 6.41 -10.60 -3.02
CA LEU A 81 6.28 -12.00 -2.65
C LEU A 81 5.09 -12.63 -3.39
N PRO A 82 5.26 -13.86 -3.93
CA PRO A 82 4.17 -14.61 -4.51
C PRO A 82 3.02 -14.76 -3.53
N TRP A 83 1.79 -14.70 -4.04
CA TRP A 83 0.61 -14.98 -3.25
C TRP A 83 0.01 -16.35 -3.60
N GLU A 84 -0.40 -17.11 -2.58
CA GLU A 84 -1.15 -18.35 -2.77
C GLU A 84 -2.59 -18.03 -3.18
N TRP A 85 -2.83 -17.93 -4.49
CA TRP A 85 -4.14 -17.63 -5.05
C TRP A 85 -5.14 -18.74 -4.72
N ASN A 86 -6.24 -18.37 -4.06
CA ASN A 86 -7.33 -19.25 -3.74
C ASN A 86 -8.49 -19.04 -4.73
N PRO A 87 -8.72 -19.97 -5.67
CA PRO A 87 -9.81 -19.84 -6.63
C PRO A 87 -11.19 -20.09 -6.00
N ARG A 88 -11.24 -20.66 -4.78
CA ARG A 88 -12.47 -21.11 -4.13
C ARG A 88 -12.98 -20.16 -3.04
N GLY A 89 -12.24 -19.11 -2.70
CA GLY A 89 -12.69 -18.23 -1.64
C GLY A 89 -11.72 -17.12 -1.27
N LYS A 90 -12.13 -16.34 -0.27
CA LYS A 90 -11.37 -15.20 0.25
C LYS A 90 -10.76 -15.54 1.60
N THR A 91 -9.50 -15.18 1.83
CA THR A 91 -8.89 -15.37 3.14
C THR A 91 -9.34 -14.30 4.14
N THR A 92 -9.52 -14.71 5.39
CA THR A 92 -9.71 -13.84 6.57
C THR A 92 -8.51 -13.85 7.49
N GLU A 93 -7.48 -14.65 7.18
CA GLU A 93 -6.32 -14.86 8.03
C GLU A 93 -5.52 -13.57 8.22
N LEU A 94 -4.68 -13.52 9.24
CA LEU A 94 -3.78 -12.39 9.45
C LEU A 94 -2.45 -12.66 8.75
N TYR A 95 -1.96 -11.65 8.04
CA TYR A 95 -0.66 -11.69 7.41
C TYR A 95 0.41 -11.19 8.39
N THR A 96 1.58 -11.83 8.38
CA THR A 96 2.75 -11.45 9.18
C THR A 96 3.79 -10.83 8.27
N HIS A 97 4.30 -9.66 8.67
CA HIS A 97 5.25 -8.89 7.85
C HIS A 97 6.62 -9.55 7.83
N THR A 98 7.29 -9.44 6.69
CA THR A 98 8.61 -10.00 6.43
C THR A 98 9.64 -8.92 6.08
N ALA A 99 9.21 -7.77 5.56
CA ALA A 99 10.11 -6.72 5.09
C ALA A 99 10.67 -5.87 6.25
N VAL A 100 11.70 -6.38 6.94
CA VAL A 100 12.38 -5.70 8.06
C VAL A 100 12.97 -4.35 7.62
N GLY A 101 12.86 -3.34 8.49
CA GLY A 101 13.44 -2.01 8.25
C GLY A 101 12.58 -1.08 7.39
N LYS A 102 11.39 -1.52 6.97
CA LYS A 102 10.42 -0.71 6.23
C LYS A 102 9.41 -0.05 7.16
N TRP A 103 8.83 1.08 6.72
CA TRP A 103 7.89 1.85 7.56
C TRP A 103 6.63 1.07 7.93
N TRP A 104 6.28 0.04 7.15
CA TRP A 104 5.14 -0.85 7.41
C TRP A 104 5.50 -2.09 8.21
N PHE A 105 6.77 -2.32 8.54
CA PHE A 105 7.18 -3.51 9.28
C PHE A 105 6.61 -3.50 10.70
N HIS A 106 5.99 -4.61 11.09
CA HIS A 106 5.55 -4.87 12.45
C HIS A 106 5.86 -6.32 12.81
N GLY A 107 6.60 -6.53 13.90
CA GLY A 107 6.90 -7.87 14.37
C GLY A 107 5.64 -8.58 14.88
N LYS A 108 5.62 -9.92 14.79
CA LYS A 108 4.47 -10.73 15.25
C LYS A 108 4.02 -10.37 16.67
N LYS A 109 4.96 -10.23 17.60
CA LYS A 109 4.68 -9.83 19.00
C LYS A 109 4.04 -8.45 19.12
N ASP A 110 4.43 -7.51 18.25
CA ASP A 110 3.86 -6.16 18.25
C ASP A 110 2.43 -6.19 17.72
N ILE A 111 2.19 -6.96 16.65
CA ILE A 111 0.85 -7.16 16.09
C ILE A 111 -0.05 -7.79 17.15
N GLU A 112 0.38 -8.84 17.84
CA GLU A 112 -0.43 -9.55 18.86
C GLU A 112 -0.92 -8.64 19.99
N ARG A 113 -0.15 -7.59 20.33
CA ARG A 113 -0.50 -6.60 21.36
C ARG A 113 -1.54 -5.58 20.89
N LEU A 114 -1.76 -5.45 19.58
CA LEU A 114 -2.72 -4.50 19.03
C LEU A 114 -4.16 -4.99 19.19
N ASN A 115 -5.10 -4.05 19.29
CA ASN A 115 -6.51 -4.37 19.24
C ASN A 115 -6.89 -5.05 17.90
N PRO A 116 -7.98 -5.83 17.83
CA PRO A 116 -8.33 -6.63 16.65
C PRO A 116 -8.48 -5.82 15.35
N ASN A 117 -8.99 -4.58 15.42
CA ASN A 117 -9.16 -3.75 14.23
C ASN A 117 -7.81 -3.27 13.70
N LYS A 118 -6.91 -2.83 14.59
CA LYS A 118 -5.55 -2.45 14.21
C LYS A 118 -4.73 -3.64 13.71
N ARG A 119 -4.87 -4.83 14.30
CA ARG A 119 -4.26 -6.05 13.75
C ARG A 119 -4.68 -6.30 12.31
N ARG A 120 -5.96 -6.12 12.01
CA ARG A 120 -6.49 -6.27 10.65
C ARG A 120 -5.91 -5.21 9.70
N ASP A 121 -5.88 -3.95 10.11
CA ASP A 121 -5.30 -2.86 9.31
C ASP A 121 -3.83 -3.12 8.98
N ILE A 122 -3.04 -3.50 9.99
CA ILE A 122 -1.62 -3.86 9.83
C ILE A 122 -1.46 -5.03 8.86
N SER A 123 -2.23 -6.12 9.06
CA SER A 123 -2.25 -7.27 8.15
C SER A 123 -2.59 -6.89 6.69
N HIS A 124 -3.54 -5.98 6.47
CA HIS A 124 -3.83 -5.47 5.11
C HIS A 124 -2.65 -4.67 4.54
N ILE A 125 -2.01 -3.84 5.35
CA ILE A 125 -0.85 -3.06 4.94
C ILE A 125 0.27 -4.00 4.47
N GLY A 126 0.62 -5.03 5.26
CA GLY A 126 1.66 -5.98 4.86
C GLY A 126 1.38 -6.65 3.53
N ARG A 127 0.15 -7.13 3.32
CA ARG A 127 -0.25 -7.72 2.02
C ARG A 127 -0.07 -6.76 0.86
N ILE A 128 -0.55 -5.52 1.01
CA ILE A 128 -0.43 -4.49 -0.04
C ILE A 128 1.04 -4.14 -0.31
N MET A 129 1.87 -4.09 0.72
CA MET A 129 3.24 -3.61 0.60
C MET A 129 4.25 -4.69 0.21
N GLU A 130 3.99 -5.95 0.55
CA GLU A 130 4.99 -7.03 0.42
C GLU A 130 4.63 -8.05 -0.66
N THR A 131 3.36 -8.19 -1.04
CA THR A 131 2.93 -9.24 -1.99
C THR A 131 2.43 -8.66 -3.31
N GLU A 132 2.24 -9.54 -4.29
CA GLU A 132 1.63 -9.23 -5.60
C GLU A 132 0.18 -8.74 -5.51
N LEU A 133 -0.45 -8.84 -4.34
CA LEU A 133 -1.81 -8.33 -4.12
C LEU A 133 -1.90 -6.81 -4.17
N GLY A 134 -0.77 -6.11 -4.00
CA GLY A 134 -0.72 -4.66 -3.97
C GLY A 134 -0.23 -4.05 -5.27
N GLU A 135 -0.77 -2.88 -5.60
CA GLU A 135 -0.31 -2.05 -6.72
C GLU A 135 -0.07 -0.60 -6.29
N GLN A 136 0.85 0.07 -6.97
CA GLN A 136 1.16 1.47 -6.75
C GLN A 136 0.30 2.35 -7.66
N LEU A 137 -0.26 3.40 -7.09
CA LEU A 137 -0.90 4.47 -7.84
C LEU A 137 0.11 5.60 -8.05
N PHE A 138 0.11 6.16 -9.26
CA PHE A 138 1.01 7.24 -9.69
C PHE A 138 0.24 8.51 -10.03
N GLY A 139 0.93 9.65 -10.00
CA GLY A 139 0.36 10.95 -10.37
C GLY A 139 -0.96 11.25 -9.66
N ASP A 140 -1.96 11.64 -10.43
CA ASP A 140 -3.29 12.05 -9.95
C ASP A 140 -4.16 10.88 -9.47
N ASN A 141 -3.79 9.64 -9.78
CA ASN A 141 -4.51 8.45 -9.30
C ASN A 141 -4.26 8.20 -7.80
N ARG A 142 -3.24 8.82 -7.21
CA ARG A 142 -2.94 8.70 -5.78
C ARG A 142 -4.05 9.35 -4.96
N CYS A 143 -4.24 8.89 -3.71
CA CYS A 143 -5.17 9.59 -2.83
C CYS A 143 -4.66 11.00 -2.49
N THR A 144 -5.56 11.96 -2.28
CA THR A 144 -5.24 13.39 -2.03
C THR A 144 -4.25 13.55 -0.88
N ALA A 145 -4.42 12.75 0.18
CA ALA A 145 -3.52 12.79 1.32
C ALA A 145 -2.11 12.29 0.97
N CYS A 146 -1.97 11.28 0.11
CA CYS A 146 -0.67 10.81 -0.34
C CYS A 146 -0.03 11.81 -1.31
N GLN A 147 -0.81 12.40 -2.23
CA GLN A 147 -0.35 13.47 -3.13
C GLN A 147 0.24 14.64 -2.34
N PHE A 148 -0.52 15.19 -1.39
CA PHE A 148 -0.10 16.32 -0.56
C PHE A 148 1.19 16.04 0.23
N ASN A 149 1.31 14.83 0.79
CA ASN A 149 2.48 14.44 1.59
C ASN A 149 3.65 13.91 0.74
N LYS A 150 3.55 13.91 -0.60
CA LYS A 150 4.57 13.35 -1.51
C LYS A 150 5.01 11.92 -1.16
N GLN A 151 4.07 11.08 -0.70
CA GLN A 151 4.33 9.69 -0.30
C GLN A 151 3.69 8.66 -1.23
N GLU A 152 4.35 7.53 -1.47
CA GLU A 152 3.78 6.44 -2.26
C GLU A 152 2.36 6.07 -1.82
N CYS A 153 1.49 5.82 -2.80
CA CYS A 153 0.12 5.40 -2.55
C CYS A 153 -0.03 3.97 -3.07
N TRP A 154 -0.11 3.02 -2.14
CA TRP A 154 -0.28 1.62 -2.45
C TRP A 154 -1.68 1.16 -2.04
N VAL A 155 -2.34 0.42 -2.91
CA VAL A 155 -3.68 -0.14 -2.72
C VAL A 155 -3.67 -1.63 -3.06
N TYR A 156 -4.76 -2.34 -2.76
CA TYR A 156 -4.96 -3.64 -3.37
C TYR A 156 -5.16 -3.48 -4.88
N SER A 157 -4.54 -4.34 -5.67
CA SER A 157 -4.89 -4.51 -7.07
C SER A 157 -6.32 -5.03 -7.20
N THR A 158 -6.89 -4.90 -8.40
CA THR A 158 -8.24 -5.41 -8.68
C THR A 158 -8.34 -6.91 -8.39
N GLU A 159 -7.33 -7.70 -8.78
CA GLU A 159 -7.25 -9.13 -8.52
C GLU A 159 -6.97 -9.42 -7.04
N GLY A 160 -6.06 -8.66 -6.42
CA GLY A 160 -5.70 -8.86 -5.02
C GLY A 160 -6.85 -8.59 -4.06
N ALA A 161 -7.70 -7.60 -4.36
CA ALA A 161 -8.92 -7.32 -3.61
C ALA A 161 -9.94 -8.48 -3.68
N GLN A 162 -9.90 -9.33 -4.71
CA GLN A 162 -10.79 -10.48 -4.82
C GLN A 162 -10.37 -11.61 -3.88
N GLN A 163 -9.09 -11.73 -3.53
CA GLN A 163 -8.55 -12.76 -2.65
C GLN A 163 -8.79 -12.49 -1.16
N ILE A 164 -9.05 -11.25 -0.78
CA ILE A 164 -9.08 -10.84 0.63
C ILE A 164 -10.51 -10.51 1.07
N SER A 165 -10.90 -11.00 2.24
CA SER A 165 -12.18 -10.63 2.85
C SER A 165 -12.16 -9.20 3.35
N ARG A 166 -13.16 -8.41 2.95
CA ARG A 166 -13.32 -6.99 3.32
C ARG A 166 -12.04 -6.17 3.07
N PRO A 167 -11.54 -6.15 1.82
CA PRO A 167 -10.26 -5.50 1.52
C PRO A 167 -10.36 -4.00 1.81
N GLY A 168 -11.47 -3.35 1.45
CA GLY A 168 -11.66 -1.90 1.55
C GLY A 168 -10.80 -1.13 0.55
N ASP A 169 -11.15 0.12 0.26
CA ASP A 169 -10.47 0.90 -0.81
C ASP A 169 -9.38 1.86 -0.29
N SER A 170 -9.15 1.90 1.03
CA SER A 170 -8.13 2.79 1.60
C SER A 170 -6.72 2.31 1.25
N CYS A 171 -5.85 3.24 0.86
CA CYS A 171 -4.42 2.95 0.65
C CYS A 171 -3.70 2.57 1.96
N ALA A 172 -2.56 1.90 1.84
CA ALA A 172 -1.76 1.40 2.96
C ALA A 172 -1.42 2.50 3.99
N ARG A 173 -0.95 3.66 3.55
CA ARG A 173 -0.63 4.80 4.43
C ARG A 173 -1.81 5.31 5.23
N CYS A 174 -2.98 5.41 4.59
CA CYS A 174 -4.19 5.90 5.26
C CYS A 174 -4.81 4.85 6.21
N ARG A 175 -4.50 3.56 6.04
CA ARG A 175 -4.86 2.52 7.02
C ARG A 175 -4.03 2.62 8.29
N LEU A 176 -2.73 2.90 8.15
CA LEU A 176 -1.82 3.01 9.29
C LEU A 176 -2.30 4.14 10.22
N SER A 177 -2.48 5.32 9.65
CA SER A 177 -2.93 6.52 10.34
C SER A 177 -4.07 7.18 9.57
N ALA A 178 -5.27 7.20 10.15
CA ALA A 178 -6.39 7.94 9.59
C ALA A 178 -6.04 9.44 9.62
N ARG A 179 -5.86 10.04 8.44
CA ARG A 179 -5.59 11.47 8.30
C ARG A 179 -6.89 12.27 8.36
N ALA A 180 -6.79 13.56 8.67
CA ALA A 180 -7.92 14.48 8.55
C ALA A 180 -8.54 14.36 7.14
N GLY A 181 -9.84 14.09 7.07
CA GLY A 181 -10.55 13.86 5.81
C GLY A 181 -10.49 12.42 5.26
N GLY A 182 -9.65 11.54 5.81
CA GLY A 182 -9.52 10.14 5.44
C GLY A 182 -8.78 9.88 4.13
N CYS A 183 -8.86 8.65 3.63
CA CYS A 183 -8.36 8.31 2.30
C CYS A 183 -9.39 8.71 1.25
N SER A 184 -9.03 9.55 0.28
CA SER A 184 -9.95 9.96 -0.79
C SER A 184 -10.37 8.80 -1.72
N LEU A 185 -9.66 7.67 -1.70
CA LEU A 185 -10.03 6.46 -2.43
C LEU A 185 -11.13 5.65 -1.74
N SER A 186 -11.36 5.88 -0.44
CA SER A 186 -12.37 5.15 0.33
C SER A 186 -13.77 5.48 -0.16
N LYS A 187 -14.49 4.49 -0.70
CA LYS A 187 -15.89 4.64 -1.16
C LYS A 187 -16.91 4.67 -0.01
N ARG A 188 -16.47 4.50 1.23
CA ARG A 188 -17.35 4.51 2.41
C ARG A 188 -17.98 5.89 2.54
N ARG A 189 -19.32 5.97 2.43
CA ARG A 189 -20.07 7.22 2.64
C ARG A 189 -19.64 7.85 3.97
N LYS A 190 -19.20 9.10 3.93
CA LYS A 190 -19.03 9.89 5.15
C LYS A 190 -20.39 9.90 5.84
N ARG A 191 -20.48 9.47 7.11
CA ARG A 191 -21.67 9.78 7.89
C ARG A 191 -21.71 11.29 7.98
N VAL A 192 -22.68 11.90 7.31
CA VAL A 192 -23.04 13.29 7.61
C VAL A 192 -23.60 13.22 9.02
N ILE A 193 -22.79 13.65 9.99
CA ILE A 193 -23.32 14.02 11.29
C ILE A 193 -24.00 15.36 10.99
N GLU A 194 -25.28 15.30 10.61
CA GLU A 194 -26.07 16.52 10.56
C GLU A 194 -25.95 17.16 11.94
N PRO A 195 -25.58 18.45 12.04
CA PRO A 195 -25.66 19.13 13.32
C PRO A 195 -27.09 18.94 13.83
N PRO A 196 -27.30 18.64 15.13
CA PRO A 196 -28.63 18.40 15.64
C PRO A 196 -29.50 19.59 15.22
N GLU A 197 -30.50 19.32 14.37
CA GLU A 197 -31.49 20.32 14.04
C GLU A 197 -32.00 20.85 15.37
N THR A 198 -31.78 22.14 15.61
CA THR A 198 -32.41 22.87 16.70
C THR A 198 -33.90 22.87 16.38
N GLY A 199 -34.55 21.76 16.68
CA GLY A 199 -35.98 21.59 16.61
C GLY A 199 -36.58 22.62 17.53
N ASN A 200 -37.10 23.67 16.91
CA ASN A 200 -37.94 24.68 17.51
C ASN A 200 -39.19 23.95 18.03
N ARG A 201 -39.09 23.36 19.23
CA ARG A 201 -40.25 22.83 19.95
C ARG A 201 -41.10 24.04 20.31
N GLY A 202 -42.11 24.29 19.47
CA GLY A 202 -43.14 25.27 19.72
C GLY A 202 -43.64 25.13 21.16
N PHE A 203 -43.46 26.20 21.92
CA PHE A 203 -44.02 26.37 23.24
C PHE A 203 -45.55 26.36 23.07
N VAL A 204 -46.22 25.28 23.46
CA VAL A 204 -47.69 25.24 23.48
C VAL A 204 -48.13 25.88 24.79
N PRO A 205 -48.78 27.06 24.78
CA PRO A 205 -49.25 27.67 26.01
C PRO A 205 -50.36 26.80 26.63
N ILE A 206 -50.15 26.38 27.87
CA ILE A 206 -51.14 25.70 28.69
C ILE A 206 -52.28 26.68 28.96
N GLN A 207 -53.42 26.48 28.32
CA GLN A 207 -54.65 27.19 28.67
C GLN A 207 -55.17 26.64 30.01
N LYS A 208 -54.99 27.42 31.08
CA LYS A 208 -55.65 27.20 32.38
C LYS A 208 -57.16 27.30 32.20
N ARG A 209 -57.88 26.18 32.32
CA ARG A 209 -59.33 26.20 32.61
C ARG A 209 -59.52 26.57 34.08
N MET A 210 -60.11 27.74 34.32
CA MET A 210 -60.69 28.11 35.60
C MET A 210 -61.90 27.23 35.90
N ARG A 211 -62.01 26.77 37.14
CA ARG A 211 -63.26 26.46 37.84
C ARG A 211 -63.22 27.18 39.16
#